data_AF-A0A653KB61-F1
#
_entry.id   AF-A0A653KB61-F1
#
_cell.length_a   1.000
_cell.length_b   1.000
_cell.length_c   1.000
_cell.angle_alpha   90.00
_cell.angle_beta   90.00
_cell.angle_gamma   90.00
#
_symmetry.space_group_name_H-M   'P 1'
#
loop_
_entity.id
_entity.type
_entity.pdbx_description
1 polymer ?
#
loop_
_entity_poly.entity_id
_entity_poly.type
_entity_poly.pdbx_seq_one_letter_code
_entity_poly.pdbx_strand_id
1 'polypeptide(L)' 'MKIENAKIEFKGDDIWINGDLISKCGGDEWWAFLDDEQKEFDTLEEAAKYCLEKAND' A
#
# COMPACT_ATOMS: atom_id res chain seq x y z
N MET A 1 -16.35 7.21 2.00
CA MET A 1 -15.61 7.11 0.73
C MET A 1 -15.91 5.73 0.14
N LYS A 2 -16.47 5.65 -1.07
CA LYS A 2 -16.63 4.38 -1.79
C LYS A 2 -15.46 4.27 -2.75
N ILE A 3 -14.64 3.25 -2.57
CA ILE A 3 -13.53 2.94 -3.48
C ILE A 3 -14.15 2.14 -4.63
N GLU A 4 -14.33 2.77 -5.79
CA GLU A 4 -14.78 2.08 -6.99
C GLU A 4 -13.54 1.69 -7.82
N ASN A 5 -13.37 0.38 -8.06
CA ASN A 5 -12.34 -0.20 -8.93
C ASN A 5 -10.86 -0.13 -8.48
N ALA A 6 -10.56 -0.16 -7.18
CA ALA A 6 -9.17 -0.39 -6.77
C ALA A 6 -8.68 -1.78 -7.24
N LYS A 7 -7.56 -1.80 -7.96
CA LYS A 7 -6.91 -3.03 -8.40
C LYS A 7 -5.97 -3.50 -7.29
N ILE A 8 -6.30 -4.62 -6.66
CA ILE A 8 -5.50 -5.22 -5.60
C ILE A 8 -4.87 -6.52 -6.10
N GLU A 9 -3.56 -6.66 -5.99
CA GLU A 9 -2.82 -7.89 -6.31
C GLU A 9 -1.96 -8.33 -5.12
N PHE A 10 -1.91 -9.64 -4.85
CA PHE A 10 -1.04 -10.23 -3.83
C PHE A 10 0.07 -11.01 -4.52
N LYS A 11 1.33 -10.70 -4.22
CA LYS A 11 2.53 -11.36 -4.77
C LYS A 11 3.43 -11.83 -3.63
N GLY A 12 3.17 -13.03 -3.13
CA GLY A 12 3.81 -13.50 -1.90
C GLY A 12 3.35 -12.64 -0.72
N ASP A 13 4.31 -12.07 0.00
CA ASP A 13 4.04 -11.17 1.14
C ASP A 13 3.84 -9.71 0.72
N ASP A 14 3.99 -9.41 -0.58
CA ASP A 14 3.81 -8.07 -1.13
C ASP A 14 2.36 -7.85 -1.60
N ILE A 15 1.86 -6.65 -1.35
CA ILE A 15 0.51 -6.23 -1.69
C ILE A 15 0.61 -5.04 -2.64
N TRP A 16 -0.08 -5.11 -3.77
CA TRP A 16 -0.11 -4.05 -4.76
C TRP A 16 -1.49 -3.42 -4.79
N ILE A 17 -1.58 -2.11 -4.65
CA ILE A 17 -2.83 -1.35 -4.72
C ILE A 17 -2.69 -0.31 -5.82
N ASN A 18 -3.46 -0.45 -6.90
CA ASN A 18 -3.44 0.45 -8.06
C ASN A 18 -2.05 0.64 -8.73
N GLY A 19 -1.09 -0.25 -8.46
CA GLY A 19 0.28 -0.14 -8.97
C GLY A 19 1.29 0.26 -7.89
N ASP A 20 0.83 0.78 -6.75
CA ASP A 20 1.67 1.06 -5.58
C ASP A 20 1.96 -0.22 -4.81
N LEU A 21 3.17 -0.34 -4.26
CA LEU A 21 3.62 -1.52 -3.53
C LEU A 21 3.53 -1.29 -2.02
N ILE A 22 3.04 -2.30 -1.30
CA ILE A 22 3.13 -2.43 0.14
C ILE A 22 3.94 -3.69 0.46
N SER A 23 5.04 -3.55 1.21
CA SER A 23 5.94 -4.66 1.55
C SER A 23 6.52 -4.52 2.95
N LYS A 24 6.90 -5.64 3.57
CA LYS A 24 7.64 -5.65 4.84
C LYS A 24 9.15 -5.46 4.68
N CYS A 25 9.69 -5.60 3.47
CA CYS A 25 11.14 -5.52 3.22
C CYS A 25 12.03 -6.36 4.16
N GLY A 26 11.49 -7.44 4.73
CA GLY A 26 12.19 -8.31 5.68
C GLY A 26 12.22 -7.83 7.14
N GLY A 27 11.51 -6.74 7.47
CA GLY A 27 11.31 -6.22 8.83
C GLY A 27 9.93 -6.52 9.43
N ASP A 28 9.65 -5.89 10.57
CA ASP A 28 8.35 -6.01 11.23
C ASP A 28 7.36 -4.95 10.74
N GLU A 29 7.88 -3.83 10.24
CA GLU A 29 7.19 -2.65 9.74
C GLU A 29 6.70 -2.83 8.30
N TRP A 30 5.66 -2.09 7.93
CA TRP A 30 5.09 -2.08 6.58
C TRP A 30 5.48 -0.80 5.86
N TRP A 31 5.94 -0.95 4.63
CA TRP A 31 6.36 0.15 3.78
C TRP A 31 5.40 0.28 2.60
N ALA A 32 4.89 1.49 2.38
CA ALA A 32 4.20 1.87 1.15
C ALA A 32 5.20 2.56 0.22
N PHE A 33 5.30 2.07 -1.01
CA PHE A 33 6.12 2.59 -2.09
C PHE A 33 5.18 3.12 -3.18
N LEU A 34 5.04 4.44 -3.23
CA LEU A 34 4.31 5.16 -4.25
C LEU A 34 5.31 5.72 -5.27
N ASP A 35 4.81 6.18 -6.42
CA ASP A 35 5.65 6.74 -7.50
C ASP A 35 6.59 7.87 -7.00
N ASP A 36 6.09 8.74 -6.11
CA ASP A 36 6.82 9.94 -5.65
C ASP A 36 7.34 9.85 -4.20
N GLU A 37 6.93 8.84 -3.43
CA GLU A 37 7.27 8.77 -2.01
C GLU A 37 7.30 7.34 -1.44
N GLN A 38 8.02 7.18 -0.34
CA GLN A 38 8.06 5.96 0.45
C GLN A 38 7.74 6.30 1.90
N LYS A 39 6.86 5.52 2.52
CA LYS A 39 6.41 5.77 3.88
C LYS A 39 6.24 4.49 4.68
N GLU A 40 6.74 4.54 5.90
CA GLU A 40 6.69 3.45 6.88
C GLU A 40 5.44 3.54 7.76
N PHE A 41 4.92 2.37 8.14
CA PHE A 41 3.75 2.18 8.98
C PHE A 41 3.95 0.99 9.91
N ASP A 42 3.39 1.08 11.12
CA ASP A 42 3.43 -0.02 12.09
C ASP A 42 2.52 -1.19 11.65
N THR A 43 1.47 -0.89 10.89
CA THR A 43 0.46 -1.87 10.49
C THR A 43 0.15 -1.86 9.00
N LEU A 44 -0.24 -3.04 8.48
CA LEU A 44 -0.70 -3.17 7.10
C LEU A 44 -1.95 -2.33 6.83
N GLU A 45 -2.86 -2.24 7.80
CA GLU A 45 -4.11 -1.51 7.67
C GLU A 45 -3.87 -0.01 7.41
N GLU A 46 -2.88 0.59 8.10
CA GLU A 46 -2.49 1.98 7.90
C GLU A 46 -1.83 2.20 6.54
N ALA A 47 -0.91 1.31 6.13
CA ALA A 47 -0.26 1.38 4.82
C ALA A 47 -1.28 1.24 3.67
N ALA A 48 -2.23 0.30 3.79
CA ALA A 48 -3.28 0.08 2.80
C ALA A 48 -4.24 1.28 2.73
N LYS A 49 -4.66 1.81 3.88
CA LYS A 49 -5.49 3.01 3.94
C LYS A 49 -4.80 4.20 3.25
N TYR A 50 -3.50 4.39 3.52
CA TYR A 50 -2.72 5.45 2.90
C TYR A 50 -2.70 5.36 1.37
N CYS A 51 -2.38 4.18 0.83
CA CYS A 51 -2.35 3.96 -0.62
C CYS A 51 -3.73 4.18 -1.26
N LEU A 52 -4.80 3.72 -0.60
CA LEU A 52 -6.17 3.91 -1.08
C LEU A 52 -6.62 5.37 -1.05
N GLU A 53 -6.20 6.16 -0.07
CA GLU A 53 -6.48 7.60 -0.01
C GLU A 53 -5.71 8.34 -1.12
N LYS A 54 -4.42 8.03 -1.30
CA LYS A 54 -3.57 8.65 -2.33
C LYS A 54 -3.98 8.33 -3.76
N ALA A 55 -4.41 7.10 -4.03
CA ALA A 55 -4.86 6.71 -5.36
C ALA A 55 -6.19 7.37 -5.80
N ASN A 56 -6.86 8.11 -4.91
CA ASN A 56 -8.12 8.81 -5.19
C ASN A 56 -7.97 10.36 -5.22
N ASP A 57 -6.76 10.89 -5.05
CA ASP A 57 -6.43 12.32 -5.22
C ASP A 57 -5.93 12.59 -6.65
#